data_AF-A0A2T5MCP4-F1
#
_entry.id   AF-A0A2T5MCP4-F1
#
_cell.length_a   1.000
_cell.length_b   1.000
_cell.length_c   1.000
_cell.angle_alpha   90.00
_cell.angle_beta   90.00
_cell.angle_gamma   90.00
#
_symmetry.space_group_name_H-M   'P 1'
#
loop_
_entity.id
_entity.type
_entity.pdbx_description
1 polymer ?
#
loop_
_entity_poly.entity_id
_entity_poly.type
_entity_poly.pdbx_seq_one_letter_code
_entity_poly.pdbx_strand_id
1 'polypeptide(L)'
;MSADANNAAAGPAKAGASRVGRPPSVTVQAIVAAALEIGLEKVTLKQIADQLGVAQATLYRHVNNRDELLRLAAFQLTLQRQLPTAANAHWSDLAVRYAESLYAAFVSEPQLINQLLKGELGPHAEVDVLEPFLSAICQHGFSELEGVQLFHTIGMISIGAAAGAIGLKASKAAGKPWSESMRRTLAERDEAELTQIRRVLPATLNIDPIPWLPSLYALLTGIAAARGEQLPARTAHVKLLNNRAAV
;
A
#
# COMPACT_ATOMS: atom_id res chain seq x y z
N MET A 1 -71.65 32.27 -19.16
CA MET A 1 -70.22 32.58 -19.03
C MET A 1 -70.14 33.60 -17.91
N SER A 2 -70.02 33.13 -16.67
CA SER A 2 -68.74 32.87 -15.99
C SER A 2 -68.05 34.19 -15.64
N ALA A 3 -67.50 34.41 -14.45
CA ALA A 3 -67.56 33.80 -13.13
C ALA A 3 -66.68 34.73 -12.26
N ASP A 4 -66.97 34.78 -10.97
CA ASP A 4 -66.03 34.99 -9.87
C ASP A 4 -65.27 36.31 -9.73
N ALA A 5 -65.63 37.04 -8.67
CA ALA A 5 -64.68 37.78 -7.85
C ALA A 5 -65.04 37.53 -6.37
N ASN A 6 -64.55 36.41 -5.82
CA ASN A 6 -64.65 36.09 -4.40
C ASN A 6 -63.27 36.16 -3.75
N ASN A 7 -63.18 37.04 -2.74
CA ASN A 7 -62.38 36.93 -1.52
C ASN A 7 -60.85 36.77 -1.62
N ALA A 8 -60.15 37.88 -1.42
CA ALA A 8 -58.72 37.92 -1.13
C ALA A 8 -58.48 38.19 0.37
N ALA A 9 -58.11 37.14 1.13
CA ALA A 9 -57.35 37.26 2.37
C ALA A 9 -56.84 35.86 2.82
N ALA A 10 -55.70 35.45 2.29
CA ALA A 10 -54.91 34.34 2.85
C ALA A 10 -53.42 34.71 2.74
N GLY A 11 -52.82 35.08 3.87
CA GLY A 11 -51.37 35.34 3.96
C GLY A 11 -50.57 34.04 3.80
N PRO A 12 -49.39 34.05 3.16
CA PRO A 12 -48.65 32.82 2.94
C PRO A 12 -47.85 32.47 4.20
N ALA A 13 -48.12 31.28 4.74
CA ALA A 13 -47.13 30.51 5.49
C ALA A 13 -46.20 29.79 4.50
N LYS A 14 -44.88 29.85 4.73
CA LYS A 14 -43.86 28.84 4.35
C LYS A 14 -42.54 29.22 5.02
N ALA A 15 -42.25 28.64 6.18
CA ALA A 15 -41.48 27.40 6.35
C ALA A 15 -40.00 27.58 5.95
N GLY A 16 -39.17 27.82 6.96
CA GLY A 16 -37.72 27.87 6.83
C GLY A 16 -37.17 26.52 6.38
N ALA A 17 -36.54 26.51 5.21
CA ALA A 17 -35.81 25.34 4.73
C ALA A 17 -34.48 25.23 5.49
N SER A 18 -34.42 24.31 6.45
CA SER A 18 -33.15 23.83 6.99
C SER A 18 -32.40 23.08 5.89
N ARG A 19 -31.27 23.65 5.44
CA ARG A 19 -30.26 22.95 4.63
C ARG A 19 -29.73 21.77 5.46
N VAL A 20 -30.30 20.59 5.27
CA VAL A 20 -29.71 19.33 5.73
C VAL A 20 -28.52 19.05 4.82
N GLY A 21 -27.33 19.48 5.28
CA GLY A 21 -26.07 19.07 4.66
C GLY A 21 -25.98 17.54 4.68
N ARG A 22 -25.48 16.96 3.57
CA ARG A 22 -25.15 15.54 3.45
C ARG A 22 -24.43 15.09 4.73
N PRO A 23 -24.89 14.03 5.42
CA PRO A 23 -24.25 13.57 6.64
C PRO A 23 -22.77 13.32 6.37
N PRO A 24 -21.86 13.67 7.29
CA PRO A 24 -20.43 13.46 7.11
C PRO A 24 -20.20 11.98 6.80
N SER A 25 -19.71 11.68 5.59
CA SER A 25 -19.34 10.31 5.25
C SER A 25 -18.07 9.99 6.02
N VAL A 26 -18.19 9.11 7.01
CA VAL A 26 -17.03 8.55 7.70
C VAL A 26 -16.20 7.80 6.67
N THR A 27 -14.91 8.12 6.59
CA THR A 27 -13.94 7.42 5.73
C THR A 27 -13.03 6.57 6.60
N VAL A 28 -12.39 5.55 6.02
CA VAL A 28 -11.34 4.77 6.71
C VAL A 28 -10.26 5.71 7.25
N GLN A 29 -9.88 6.74 6.48
CA GLN A 29 -8.94 7.78 6.90
C GLN A 29 -9.37 8.50 8.17
N ALA A 30 -10.63 8.95 8.28
CA ALA A 30 -11.11 9.63 9.47
C ALA A 30 -11.08 8.70 10.69
N ILE A 31 -11.36 7.41 10.51
CA ILE A 31 -11.29 6.38 11.55
C ILE A 31 -9.84 6.15 11.99
N VAL A 32 -8.91 6.02 11.03
CA VAL A 32 -7.48 5.85 11.28
C VAL A 32 -6.90 7.10 11.96
N ALA A 33 -7.20 8.30 11.46
CA ALA A 33 -6.73 9.56 12.04
C ALA A 33 -7.21 9.72 13.48
N ALA A 34 -8.49 9.47 13.76
CA ALA A 34 -9.01 9.46 15.13
C ALA A 34 -8.28 8.41 15.99
N ALA A 35 -8.03 7.22 15.46
CA ALA A 35 -7.29 6.19 16.19
C ALA A 35 -5.84 6.58 16.51
N LEU A 36 -5.20 7.32 15.61
CA LEU A 36 -3.84 7.84 15.78
C LEU A 36 -3.79 8.98 16.81
N GLU A 37 -4.77 9.88 16.80
CA GLU A 37 -4.89 10.97 17.78
C GLU A 37 -5.14 10.44 19.19
N ILE A 38 -5.98 9.41 19.34
CA ILE A 38 -6.23 8.75 20.64
C ILE A 38 -5.01 7.95 21.11
N GLY A 39 -4.25 7.39 20.16
CA GLY A 39 -3.13 6.49 20.43
C GLY A 39 -3.50 5.02 20.33
N LEU A 40 -2.72 4.27 19.54
CA LEU A 40 -3.02 2.89 19.14
C LEU A 40 -3.03 1.87 20.31
N GLU A 41 -2.33 2.15 21.41
CA GLU A 41 -2.24 1.21 22.53
C GLU A 41 -3.56 1.02 23.27
N LYS A 42 -4.38 2.08 23.40
CA LYS A 42 -5.57 2.10 24.26
C LYS A 42 -6.87 2.44 23.53
N VAL A 43 -6.80 2.79 22.25
CA VAL A 43 -8.00 3.18 21.49
C VAL A 43 -9.01 2.04 21.38
N THR A 44 -10.29 2.34 21.51
CA THR A 44 -11.42 1.43 21.27
C THR A 44 -12.31 1.94 20.14
N LEU A 45 -13.05 1.05 19.46
CA LEU A 45 -14.02 1.45 18.42
C LEU A 45 -15.09 2.41 18.97
N LYS A 46 -15.42 2.31 20.26
CA LYS A 46 -16.34 3.24 20.92
C LYS A 46 -15.74 4.65 21.01
N GLN A 47 -14.51 4.77 21.50
CA GLN A 47 -13.84 6.08 21.59
C GLN A 47 -13.66 6.74 20.22
N ILE A 48 -13.40 5.95 19.17
CA ILE A 48 -13.32 6.47 17.80
C ILE A 48 -14.68 6.96 17.32
N ALA A 49 -15.75 6.18 17.56
CA ALA A 49 -17.12 6.55 17.19
C ALA A 49 -17.55 7.85 17.89
N ASP A 50 -17.26 7.95 19.20
CA ASP A 50 -17.53 9.13 20.01
C ASP A 50 -16.78 10.36 19.50
N GLN A 51 -15.49 10.22 19.15
CA GLN A 51 -14.68 11.31 18.58
C GLN A 51 -15.17 11.75 17.20
N LEU A 52 -15.61 10.81 16.36
CA LEU A 52 -16.13 11.11 15.02
C LEU A 52 -17.61 11.54 15.03
N GLY A 53 -18.28 11.53 16.19
CA GLY A 53 -19.69 11.89 16.32
C GLY A 53 -20.63 10.94 15.58
N VAL A 54 -20.27 9.66 15.44
CA VAL A 54 -21.05 8.65 14.70
C VAL A 54 -21.40 7.44 15.56
N ALA A 55 -22.41 6.68 15.13
CA ALA A 55 -22.71 5.40 15.75
C ALA A 55 -21.58 4.39 15.50
N GLN A 56 -21.28 3.55 16.49
CA GLN A 56 -20.27 2.49 16.35
C GLN A 56 -20.57 1.52 15.20
N ALA A 57 -21.86 1.29 14.90
CA ALA A 57 -22.32 0.50 13.76
C ALA A 57 -21.85 1.07 12.39
N THR A 58 -21.63 2.38 12.30
CA THR A 58 -21.10 3.03 11.09
C THR A 58 -19.65 2.61 10.85
N LEU A 59 -18.85 2.46 11.91
CA LEU A 59 -17.45 2.03 11.80
C LEU A 59 -17.34 0.61 11.24
N TYR A 60 -18.25 -0.29 11.62
CA TYR A 60 -18.25 -1.68 11.14
C TYR A 60 -18.48 -1.84 9.63
N ARG A 61 -18.95 -0.79 8.94
CA ARG A 61 -19.02 -0.77 7.47
C ARG A 61 -17.66 -0.56 6.81
N HIS A 62 -16.67 -0.11 7.57
CA HIS A 62 -15.34 0.25 7.10
C HIS A 62 -14.26 -0.67 7.67
N VAL A 63 -14.46 -1.22 8.88
CA VAL A 63 -13.52 -2.14 9.55
C VAL A 63 -14.28 -3.24 10.29
N ASN A 64 -13.92 -4.51 10.11
CA ASN A 64 -14.65 -5.62 10.74
C ASN A 64 -14.40 -5.70 12.24
N ASN A 65 -13.23 -5.27 12.72
CA ASN A 65 -12.89 -5.25 14.14
C ASN A 65 -11.76 -4.26 14.47
N ARG A 66 -11.48 -4.09 15.76
CA ARG A 66 -10.41 -3.22 16.28
C ARG A 66 -9.03 -3.60 15.75
N ASP A 67 -8.71 -4.89 15.73
CA ASP A 67 -7.37 -5.34 15.34
C ASP A 67 -7.10 -5.08 13.86
N GLU A 68 -8.12 -5.23 13.01
CA GLU A 68 -8.07 -4.83 11.61
C GLU A 68 -7.84 -3.33 11.47
N LEU A 69 -8.57 -2.51 12.22
CA LEU A 69 -8.35 -1.07 12.21
C LEU A 69 -6.91 -0.71 12.58
N LEU A 70 -6.35 -1.32 13.63
CA LEU A 70 -4.97 -1.07 14.06
C LEU A 70 -3.96 -1.47 12.98
N ARG A 71 -4.18 -2.60 12.29
CA ARG A 71 -3.34 -3.03 11.17
C ARG A 71 -3.41 -2.04 10.00
N LEU A 72 -4.60 -1.60 9.61
CA LEU A 72 -4.79 -0.60 8.55
C LEU A 72 -4.15 0.74 8.93
N ALA A 73 -4.29 1.17 10.19
CA ALA A 73 -3.66 2.39 10.69
C ALA A 73 -2.13 2.31 10.68
N ALA A 74 -1.55 1.19 11.13
CA ALA A 74 -0.12 0.96 11.10
C ALA A 74 0.43 0.89 9.66
N PHE A 75 -0.32 0.28 8.75
CA PHE A 75 -0.01 0.23 7.32
C PHE A 75 0.01 1.64 6.70
N GLN A 76 -1.06 2.43 6.89
CA GLN A 76 -1.13 3.80 6.38
C GLN A 76 -0.02 4.68 6.96
N LEU A 77 0.25 4.61 8.26
CA LEU A 77 1.37 5.31 8.88
C LEU A 77 2.72 4.96 8.25
N THR A 78 2.95 3.68 7.96
CA THR A 78 4.21 3.20 7.38
C THR A 78 4.42 3.78 5.99
N LEU A 79 3.35 3.88 5.19
CA LEU A 79 3.38 4.48 3.85
C LEU A 79 3.57 6.00 3.91
N GLN A 80 2.90 6.70 4.82
CA GLN A 80 2.99 8.15 4.94
C GLN A 80 4.37 8.63 5.44
N ARG A 81 5.00 7.90 6.36
CA ARG A 81 6.29 8.29 6.96
C ARG A 81 7.48 8.31 5.99
N GLN A 82 7.34 7.74 4.80
CA GLN A 82 8.45 7.49 3.88
C GLN A 82 8.34 8.25 2.55
N LEU A 83 7.25 8.98 2.31
CA LEU A 83 7.12 9.90 1.17
C LEU A 83 8.00 11.15 1.38
N PRO A 84 8.91 11.49 0.45
CA PRO A 84 9.87 12.59 0.65
C PRO A 84 9.27 13.98 0.74
N THR A 85 9.93 14.81 1.55
CA THR A 85 9.76 16.27 1.64
C THR A 85 10.93 17.03 1.00
N ALA A 86 11.92 16.33 0.44
CA ALA A 86 13.15 16.94 -0.05
C ALA A 86 12.95 17.48 -1.47
N ALA A 87 12.94 18.81 -1.61
CA ALA A 87 12.67 19.55 -2.84
C ALA A 87 13.58 19.21 -4.06
N ASN A 88 14.70 18.49 -3.85
CA ASN A 88 15.72 18.23 -4.87
C ASN A 88 15.99 16.73 -5.13
N ALA A 89 15.15 15.81 -4.66
CA ALA A 89 15.33 14.38 -4.95
C ALA A 89 14.93 14.06 -6.40
N HIS A 90 15.55 13.04 -7.01
CA HIS A 90 15.08 12.55 -8.31
C HIS A 90 13.79 11.76 -8.12
N TRP A 91 12.89 11.76 -9.11
CA TRP A 91 11.60 11.04 -9.01
C TRP A 91 11.77 9.54 -8.70
N SER A 92 12.88 8.95 -9.14
CA SER A 92 13.20 7.55 -8.86
C SER A 92 13.41 7.28 -7.38
N ASP A 93 13.87 8.27 -6.61
CA ASP A 93 14.01 8.14 -5.16
C ASP A 93 12.64 8.10 -4.47
N LEU A 94 11.67 8.88 -4.98
CA LEU A 94 10.27 8.79 -4.54
C LEU A 94 9.72 7.39 -4.80
N ALA A 95 9.94 6.88 -6.02
CA ALA A 95 9.50 5.56 -6.45
C ALA A 95 10.11 4.43 -5.61
N VAL A 96 11.43 4.46 -5.37
CA VAL A 96 12.13 3.46 -4.54
C VAL A 96 11.61 3.48 -3.11
N ARG A 97 11.44 4.65 -2.51
CA ARG A 97 10.93 4.76 -1.14
C ARG A 97 9.49 4.27 -1.03
N TYR A 98 8.63 4.63 -1.98
CA TYR A 98 7.26 4.10 -2.02
C TYR A 98 7.27 2.57 -2.08
N ALA A 99 8.12 1.99 -2.93
CA ALA A 99 8.29 0.54 -3.03
C ALA A 99 8.76 -0.11 -1.72
N GLU A 100 9.80 0.44 -1.10
CA GLU A 100 10.36 -0.04 0.16
C GLU A 100 9.33 0.07 1.30
N SER A 101 8.54 1.14 1.33
CA SER A 101 7.47 1.34 2.30
C SER A 101 6.39 0.29 2.17
N LEU A 102 5.94 0.05 0.94
CA LEU A 102 4.90 -0.91 0.65
C LEU A 102 5.37 -2.33 0.99
N TYR A 103 6.59 -2.68 0.59
CA TYR A 103 7.22 -3.95 0.95
C TYR A 103 7.31 -4.12 2.48
N ALA A 104 7.84 -3.13 3.20
CA ALA A 104 8.01 -3.18 4.65
C ALA A 104 6.67 -3.33 5.39
N ALA A 105 5.64 -2.61 4.93
CA ALA A 105 4.32 -2.64 5.53
C ALA A 105 3.65 -4.02 5.38
N PHE A 106 3.71 -4.63 4.20
CA PHE A 106 3.17 -5.98 4.00
C PHE A 106 3.97 -7.07 4.73
N VAL A 107 5.31 -6.99 4.74
CA VAL A 107 6.15 -7.97 5.44
C VAL A 107 5.94 -7.92 6.96
N SER A 108 5.68 -6.72 7.51
CA SER A 108 5.40 -6.53 8.94
C SER A 108 4.02 -7.05 9.32
N GLU A 109 3.02 -6.90 8.43
CA GLU A 109 1.63 -7.32 8.66
C GLU A 109 1.11 -8.24 7.54
N PRO A 110 1.51 -9.54 7.51
CA PRO A 110 1.15 -10.46 6.43
C PRO A 110 -0.35 -10.66 6.21
N GLN A 111 -1.19 -10.42 7.23
CA GLN A 111 -2.64 -10.48 7.11
C GLN A 111 -3.19 -9.48 6.08
N LEU A 112 -2.48 -8.37 5.82
CA LEU A 112 -2.88 -7.40 4.81
C LEU A 112 -2.82 -7.98 3.40
N ILE A 113 -1.91 -8.92 3.11
CA ILE A 113 -1.92 -9.64 1.82
C ILE A 113 -3.20 -10.48 1.70
N ASN A 114 -3.63 -11.15 2.77
CA ASN A 114 -4.86 -11.94 2.72
C ASN A 114 -6.10 -11.04 2.48
N GLN A 115 -6.14 -9.87 3.10
CA GLN A 115 -7.21 -8.89 2.89
C GLN A 115 -7.18 -8.31 1.47
N LEU A 116 -5.98 -8.00 0.95
CA LEU A 116 -5.80 -7.57 -0.44
C LEU A 116 -6.35 -8.63 -1.42
N LEU A 117 -5.98 -9.89 -1.24
CA LEU A 117 -6.42 -10.99 -2.10
C LEU A 117 -7.94 -11.25 -2.05
N LYS A 118 -8.60 -10.84 -0.97
CA LYS A 118 -10.06 -10.89 -0.82
C LYS A 118 -10.77 -9.62 -1.29
N GLY A 119 -10.03 -8.58 -1.69
CA GLY A 119 -10.59 -7.26 -2.03
C GLY A 119 -11.10 -6.46 -0.84
N GLU A 120 -10.66 -6.79 0.38
CA GLU A 120 -11.18 -6.22 1.64
C GLU A 120 -10.45 -4.94 2.08
N LEU A 121 -9.32 -4.57 1.46
CA LEU A 121 -8.62 -3.32 1.78
C LEU A 121 -9.42 -2.06 1.41
N GLY A 122 -10.37 -2.19 0.48
CA GLY A 122 -11.26 -1.13 0.03
C GLY A 122 -10.56 -0.01 -0.76
N PRO A 123 -11.31 0.75 -1.59
CA PRO A 123 -10.74 1.78 -2.46
C PRO A 123 -10.19 2.99 -1.70
N HIS A 124 -10.66 3.24 -0.48
CA HIS A 124 -10.23 4.40 0.32
C HIS A 124 -8.73 4.35 0.65
N ALA A 125 -8.23 3.17 1.06
CA ALA A 125 -6.81 3.03 1.41
C ALA A 125 -5.88 3.27 0.22
N GLU A 126 -6.32 2.92 -1.00
CA GLU A 126 -5.55 3.18 -2.23
C GLU A 126 -5.56 4.67 -2.58
N VAL A 127 -6.73 5.31 -2.57
CA VAL A 127 -6.87 6.75 -2.92
C VAL A 127 -6.04 7.63 -1.98
N ASP A 128 -6.03 7.33 -0.68
CA ASP A 128 -5.28 8.10 0.33
C ASP A 128 -3.76 8.06 0.11
N VAL A 129 -3.25 7.04 -0.57
CA VAL A 129 -1.82 6.86 -0.87
C VAL A 129 -1.51 7.35 -2.29
N LEU A 130 -2.44 7.15 -3.22
CA LEU A 130 -2.32 7.57 -4.60
C LEU A 130 -2.25 9.09 -4.73
N GLU A 131 -3.10 9.85 -4.04
CA GLU A 131 -3.15 11.31 -4.16
C GLU A 131 -1.81 12.00 -3.78
N PRO A 132 -1.20 11.72 -2.61
CA PRO A 132 0.13 12.27 -2.29
C PRO A 132 1.23 11.79 -3.24
N PHE A 133 1.15 10.55 -3.72
CA PHE A 133 2.12 10.03 -4.70
C PHE A 133 2.03 10.78 -6.03
N LEU A 134 0.81 10.99 -6.55
CA LEU A 134 0.58 11.77 -7.76
C LEU A 134 1.02 13.22 -7.57
N SER A 135 0.67 13.84 -6.45
CA SER A 135 1.10 15.20 -6.12
C SER A 135 2.62 15.35 -6.14
N ALA A 136 3.37 14.35 -5.66
CA ALA A 136 4.82 14.35 -5.68
C ALA A 136 5.39 14.05 -7.07
N ILE A 137 4.91 13.02 -7.76
CA ILE A 137 5.49 12.58 -9.04
C ILE A 137 5.22 13.57 -10.17
N CYS A 138 4.06 14.25 -10.15
CA CYS A 138 3.73 15.26 -11.16
C CYS A 138 4.65 16.50 -11.08
N GLN A 139 5.24 16.78 -9.91
CA GLN A 139 6.27 17.84 -9.78
C GLN A 139 7.56 17.51 -10.56
N HIS A 140 7.75 16.25 -10.95
CA HIS A 140 8.86 15.79 -11.78
C HIS A 140 8.49 15.62 -13.26
N GLY A 141 7.37 16.22 -13.70
CA GLY A 141 6.96 16.19 -15.11
C GLY A 141 6.40 14.84 -15.56
N PHE A 142 5.78 14.09 -14.65
CA PHE A 142 4.87 13.00 -15.01
C PHE A 142 3.47 13.57 -15.24
N SER A 143 2.77 13.08 -16.25
CA SER A 143 1.31 13.23 -16.31
C SER A 143 0.64 12.38 -15.24
N GLU A 144 -0.61 12.69 -14.91
CA GLU A 144 -1.37 11.93 -13.91
C GLU A 144 -1.50 10.46 -14.32
N LEU A 145 -1.70 10.20 -15.62
CA LEU A 145 -1.79 8.83 -16.15
C LEU A 145 -0.47 8.06 -16.00
N GLU A 146 0.66 8.68 -16.34
CA GLU A 146 1.98 8.07 -16.13
C GLU A 146 2.26 7.85 -14.63
N GLY A 147 1.83 8.78 -13.77
CA GLY A 147 1.91 8.66 -12.33
C GLY A 147 1.12 7.45 -11.80
N VAL A 148 -0.12 7.25 -12.25
CA VAL A 148 -0.94 6.07 -11.89
C VAL A 148 -0.29 4.78 -12.37
N GLN A 149 0.22 4.76 -13.62
CA GLN A 149 0.91 3.59 -14.17
C GLN A 149 2.17 3.24 -13.37
N LEU A 150 2.96 4.24 -12.99
CA LEU A 150 4.15 4.06 -12.16
C LEU A 150 3.77 3.53 -10.77
N PHE A 151 2.75 4.12 -10.14
CA PHE A 151 2.23 3.69 -8.85
C PHE A 151 1.83 2.21 -8.84
N HIS A 152 1.00 1.78 -9.80
CA HIS A 152 0.56 0.39 -9.90
C HIS A 152 1.71 -0.57 -10.22
N THR A 153 2.64 -0.15 -11.08
CA THR A 153 3.80 -0.98 -11.45
C THR A 153 4.73 -1.24 -10.27
N ILE A 154 5.04 -0.19 -9.49
CA ILE A 154 5.79 -0.31 -8.25
C ILE A 154 5.01 -1.17 -7.24
N GLY A 155 3.70 -0.96 -7.16
CA GLY A 155 2.79 -1.74 -6.32
C GLY A 155 2.92 -3.24 -6.57
N MET A 156 2.78 -3.66 -7.84
CA MET A 156 2.88 -5.07 -8.24
C MET A 156 4.24 -5.69 -7.86
N ILE A 157 5.35 -5.00 -8.13
CA ILE A 157 6.70 -5.49 -7.79
C ILE A 157 6.84 -5.64 -6.27
N SER A 158 6.42 -4.64 -5.50
CA SER A 158 6.61 -4.60 -4.05
C SER A 158 5.71 -5.61 -3.33
N ILE A 159 4.46 -5.75 -3.77
CA ILE A 159 3.50 -6.73 -3.24
C ILE A 159 3.97 -8.15 -3.58
N GLY A 160 4.41 -8.40 -4.82
CA GLY A 160 4.96 -9.70 -5.21
C GLY A 160 6.20 -10.08 -4.40
N ALA A 161 7.11 -9.12 -4.20
CA ALA A 161 8.28 -9.30 -3.35
C ALA A 161 7.91 -9.60 -1.89
N ALA A 162 6.95 -8.86 -1.32
CA ALA A 162 6.46 -9.08 0.03
C ALA A 162 5.81 -10.46 0.19
N ALA A 163 4.94 -10.85 -0.76
CA ALA A 163 4.29 -12.17 -0.77
C ALA A 163 5.33 -13.31 -0.81
N GLY A 164 6.36 -13.19 -1.66
CA GLY A 164 7.46 -14.14 -1.71
C GLY A 164 8.24 -14.22 -0.39
N ALA A 165 8.56 -13.08 0.22
CA ALA A 165 9.26 -13.02 1.50
C ALA A 165 8.43 -13.65 2.64
N ILE A 166 7.13 -13.36 2.69
CA ILE A 166 6.18 -13.96 3.63
C ILE A 166 6.11 -15.47 3.46
N GLY A 167 5.99 -15.95 2.22
CA GLY A 167 5.97 -17.38 1.90
C GLY A 167 7.24 -18.09 2.37
N LEU A 168 8.42 -17.52 2.09
CA LEU A 168 9.71 -18.08 2.55
C LEU A 168 9.83 -18.09 4.07
N LYS A 169 9.40 -17.00 4.75
CA LYS A 169 9.38 -16.93 6.22
C LYS A 169 8.45 -17.98 6.83
N ALA A 170 7.26 -18.16 6.26
CA ALA A 170 6.29 -19.17 6.71
C ALA A 170 6.82 -20.60 6.51
N SER A 171 7.43 -20.88 5.36
CA SER A 171 8.09 -22.16 5.05
C SER A 171 9.20 -22.49 6.06
N LYS A 172 10.03 -21.50 6.41
CA LYS A 172 11.07 -21.66 7.45
C LYS A 172 10.48 -21.92 8.83
N ALA A 173 9.44 -21.17 9.22
CA ALA A 173 8.76 -21.34 10.51
C ALA A 173 8.08 -22.71 10.63
N ALA A 174 7.58 -23.27 9.53
CA ALA A 174 7.00 -24.60 9.47
C ALA A 174 8.03 -25.76 9.48
N GLY A 175 9.32 -25.45 9.65
CA GLY A 175 10.39 -26.46 9.64
C GLY A 175 10.64 -27.10 8.26
N LYS A 176 10.12 -26.49 7.19
CA LYS A 176 10.25 -26.97 5.81
C LYS A 176 10.79 -25.85 4.91
N PRO A 177 12.02 -25.35 5.13
CA PRO A 177 12.59 -24.30 4.30
C PRO A 177 12.54 -24.68 2.81
N TRP A 178 12.13 -23.73 1.97
CA TRP A 178 12.05 -23.93 0.52
C TRP A 178 13.39 -24.42 -0.06
N SER A 179 14.50 -23.85 0.40
CA SER A 179 15.84 -24.22 -0.07
C SER A 179 16.19 -25.69 0.21
N GLU A 180 15.84 -26.18 1.39
CA GLU A 180 16.06 -27.57 1.76
C GLU A 180 15.14 -28.53 1.00
N SER A 181 13.87 -28.13 0.83
CA SER A 181 12.92 -28.88 0.01
C SER A 181 13.42 -29.01 -1.43
N MET A 182 13.97 -27.92 -2.00
CA MET A 182 14.57 -27.94 -3.33
C MET A 182 15.81 -28.84 -3.40
N ARG A 183 16.73 -28.79 -2.42
CA ARG A 183 17.90 -29.68 -2.38
C ARG A 183 17.48 -31.15 -2.37
N ARG A 184 16.51 -31.51 -1.53
CA ARG A 184 15.98 -32.88 -1.47
C ARG A 184 15.40 -33.30 -2.82
N THR A 185 14.58 -32.47 -3.45
CA THR A 185 14.01 -32.78 -4.77
C THR A 185 15.08 -32.99 -5.85
N LEU A 186 16.20 -32.25 -5.81
CA LEU A 186 17.31 -32.47 -6.76
C LEU A 186 18.08 -33.76 -6.49
N ALA A 187 18.16 -34.19 -5.23
CA ALA A 187 18.82 -35.44 -4.84
C ALA A 187 17.98 -36.68 -5.20
N GLU A 188 16.65 -36.55 -5.26
CA GLU A 188 15.72 -37.62 -5.65
C GLU A 188 15.65 -37.86 -7.17
N ARG A 189 16.25 -36.97 -7.97
CA ARG A 189 16.21 -37.01 -9.44
C ARG A 189 17.52 -37.54 -10.01
N ASP A 190 17.44 -38.20 -11.17
CA ASP A 190 18.60 -38.67 -11.89
C ASP A 190 19.60 -37.53 -12.16
N GLU A 191 20.89 -37.84 -12.13
CA GLU A 191 21.97 -36.85 -12.25
C GLU A 191 22.05 -36.25 -13.67
N ALA A 192 21.62 -37.00 -14.69
CA ALA A 192 21.55 -36.53 -16.07
C ALA A 192 20.35 -35.58 -16.31
N GLU A 193 19.36 -35.55 -15.42
CA GLU A 193 18.23 -34.63 -15.49
C GLU A 193 18.58 -33.24 -14.91
N LEU A 194 17.79 -32.23 -15.30
CA LEU A 194 17.80 -30.89 -14.68
C LEU A 194 19.14 -30.11 -14.83
N THR A 195 19.82 -30.27 -15.96
CA THR A 195 21.16 -29.68 -16.22
C THR A 195 21.27 -28.19 -15.88
N GLN A 196 20.35 -27.35 -16.35
CA GLN A 196 20.38 -25.90 -16.12
C GLN A 196 20.09 -25.55 -14.65
N ILE A 197 19.12 -26.25 -14.07
CA ILE A 197 18.68 -26.12 -12.68
C ILE A 197 19.87 -26.44 -11.74
N ARG A 198 20.57 -27.56 -11.95
CA ARG A 198 21.75 -27.94 -11.17
C ARG A 198 22.91 -26.93 -11.28
N ARG A 199 23.06 -26.26 -12.43
CA ARG A 199 24.09 -25.24 -12.65
C ARG A 199 23.84 -23.96 -11.84
N VAL A 200 22.58 -23.58 -11.62
CA VAL A 200 22.20 -22.26 -11.06
C VAL A 200 21.79 -22.34 -9.59
N LEU A 201 21.10 -23.41 -9.17
CA LEU A 201 20.53 -23.50 -7.81
C LEU A 201 21.53 -23.37 -6.65
N PRO A 202 22.76 -23.90 -6.71
CA PRO A 202 23.73 -23.68 -5.63
C PRO A 202 23.99 -22.19 -5.34
N ALA A 203 23.95 -21.34 -6.37
CA ALA A 203 24.15 -19.90 -6.24
C ALA A 203 22.88 -19.13 -5.83
N THR A 204 21.69 -19.72 -5.99
CA THR A 204 20.41 -19.00 -5.79
C THR A 204 19.58 -19.47 -4.59
N LEU A 205 19.85 -20.66 -4.03
CA LEU A 205 19.04 -21.25 -2.94
C LEU A 205 19.26 -20.62 -1.56
N ASN A 206 20.38 -19.93 -1.34
CA ASN A 206 20.73 -19.33 -0.05
C ASN A 206 20.58 -17.80 -0.02
N ILE A 207 20.00 -17.22 -1.07
CA ILE A 207 19.75 -15.77 -1.09
C ILE A 207 18.52 -15.51 -0.22
N ASP A 208 18.74 -14.87 0.94
CA ASP A 208 17.72 -14.16 1.76
C ASP A 208 16.75 -13.38 0.84
N PRO A 209 15.47 -13.17 1.23
CA PRO A 209 14.34 -12.97 0.31
C PRO A 209 14.72 -12.19 -0.95
N ILE A 210 14.56 -12.87 -2.08
CA ILE A 210 14.76 -12.44 -3.48
C ILE A 210 15.15 -10.96 -3.56
N PRO A 211 16.37 -10.59 -4.01
CA PRO A 211 16.75 -9.20 -4.18
C PRO A 211 15.84 -8.58 -5.25
N TRP A 212 14.73 -8.02 -4.79
CA TRP A 212 13.67 -7.46 -5.62
C TRP A 212 13.99 -6.01 -6.01
N LEU A 213 14.88 -5.35 -5.25
CA LEU A 213 15.39 -4.03 -5.55
C LEU A 213 16.05 -3.98 -6.94
N PRO A 214 16.97 -4.89 -7.34
CA PRO A 214 17.45 -4.96 -8.72
C PRO A 214 16.35 -4.97 -9.79
N SER A 215 15.25 -5.72 -9.58
CA SER A 215 14.11 -5.74 -10.51
C SER A 215 13.40 -4.40 -10.56
N LEU A 216 13.19 -3.74 -9.40
CA LEU A 216 12.67 -2.39 -9.34
C LEU A 216 13.58 -1.40 -10.09
N TYR A 217 14.89 -1.43 -9.85
CA TYR A 217 15.83 -0.53 -10.51
C TYR A 217 15.88 -0.76 -12.03
N ALA A 218 15.82 -2.02 -12.48
CA ALA A 218 15.73 -2.31 -13.92
C ALA A 218 14.48 -1.69 -14.54
N LEU A 219 13.34 -1.78 -13.85
CA LEU A 219 12.10 -1.13 -14.27
C LEU A 219 12.24 0.40 -14.31
N LEU A 220 12.72 1.02 -13.23
CA LEU A 220 12.91 2.47 -13.15
C LEU A 220 13.92 2.96 -14.20
N THR A 221 14.94 2.16 -14.52
CA THR A 221 15.91 2.46 -15.58
C THR A 221 15.23 2.49 -16.94
N GLY A 222 14.35 1.53 -17.22
CA GLY A 222 13.55 1.51 -18.45
C GLY A 222 12.64 2.74 -18.56
N ILE A 223 11.99 3.13 -17.47
CA ILE A 223 11.13 4.33 -17.42
C ILE A 223 11.95 5.61 -17.62
N ALA A 224 13.11 5.74 -16.96
CA ALA A 224 14.01 6.87 -17.17
C ALA A 224 14.46 6.96 -18.62
N ALA A 225 14.89 5.84 -19.21
CA ALA A 225 15.33 5.79 -20.60
C ALA A 225 14.21 6.18 -21.58
N ALA A 226 12.97 5.73 -21.35
CA ALA A 226 11.81 6.11 -22.16
C ALA A 226 11.49 7.61 -22.09
N ARG A 227 11.88 8.26 -20.99
CA ARG A 227 11.74 9.71 -20.77
C ARG A 227 12.97 10.51 -21.24
N GLY A 228 14.00 9.86 -21.78
CA GLY A 228 15.26 10.52 -22.16
C GLY A 228 16.11 10.94 -20.95
N GLU A 229 15.82 10.40 -19.77
CA GLU A 229 16.50 10.68 -18.51
C GLU A 229 17.47 9.54 -18.15
N GLN A 230 18.42 9.83 -17.24
CA GLN A 230 19.27 8.82 -16.64
C GLN A 230 19.03 8.77 -15.14
N LEU A 231 18.91 7.55 -14.59
CA LEU A 231 18.83 7.41 -13.15
C LEU A 231 20.11 7.94 -12.48
N PRO A 232 20.00 8.69 -11.37
CA PRO A 232 21.16 9.13 -10.61
C PRO A 232 22.04 7.96 -10.19
N ALA A 233 23.36 8.19 -10.17
CA ALA A 233 24.29 7.24 -9.59
C ALA A 233 23.89 6.94 -8.14
N ARG A 234 23.93 5.67 -7.75
CA ARG A 234 23.39 5.17 -6.49
C ARG A 234 24.19 5.68 -5.29
N THR A 235 23.85 6.84 -4.74
CA THR A 235 24.69 7.46 -3.69
C THR A 235 24.55 6.82 -2.30
N ALA A 236 23.52 6.00 -1.98
CA ALA A 236 23.39 5.53 -0.58
C ALA A 236 22.65 4.21 -0.26
N HIS A 237 22.20 3.38 -1.20
CA HIS A 237 21.55 2.08 -0.87
C HIS A 237 22.37 0.83 -1.24
N VAL A 238 23.62 0.98 -1.71
CA VAL A 238 24.51 -0.14 -2.11
C VAL A 238 25.08 -0.91 -0.91
N LYS A 239 25.10 -0.33 0.29
CA LYS A 239 25.79 -0.95 1.44
C LYS A 239 25.25 -2.34 1.85
N LEU A 240 24.04 -2.72 1.46
CA LEU A 240 23.45 -4.00 1.84
C LEU A 240 23.75 -5.17 0.88
N LEU A 241 24.19 -4.90 -0.37
CA LEU A 241 24.49 -5.98 -1.33
C LEU A 241 25.99 -6.33 -1.39
N ASN A 242 26.87 -5.36 -1.16
CA ASN A 242 28.32 -5.60 -1.29
C ASN A 242 28.99 -6.19 -0.04
N ASN A 243 28.31 -6.23 1.12
CA ASN A 243 28.94 -6.67 2.38
C ASN A 243 28.74 -8.14 2.74
N ARG A 244 28.19 -8.97 1.82
CA ARG A 244 27.97 -10.41 2.04
C ARG A 244 28.69 -11.32 1.04
N ALA A 245 29.50 -10.75 0.14
CA ALA A 245 30.41 -11.53 -0.73
C ALA A 245 31.82 -11.69 -0.12
N ALA A 246 32.02 -11.27 1.13
CA ALA A 246 33.32 -11.22 1.80
C ALA A 246 33.38 -11.97 3.15
N VAL A 247 32.42 -12.87 3.45
CA VAL A 247 32.49 -13.78 4.61
C VAL A 247 32.04 -15.17 4.21
#